data_AF-A0A101UPM8-F1
#
_entry.id   AF-A0A101UPM8-F1
#
_cell.length_a   1.000
_cell.length_b   1.000
_cell.length_c   1.000
_cell.angle_alpha   90.00
_cell.angle_beta   90.00
_cell.angle_gamma   90.00
#
_symmetry.space_group_name_H-M   'P 1'
#
loop_
_entity.id
_entity.type
_entity.pdbx_description
1 polymer ?
#
loop_
_entity_poly.entity_id
_entity_poly.type
_entity_poly.pdbx_seq_one_letter_code
_entity_poly.pdbx_strand_id
1 'polypeptide(L)'
;MDKVKAIRRGTATGLPLDELLIQINRTLLGWCMYFRPGVSSATFQYLSSYTWAQVMKWLRRKHHRINRKDLRRRYCGGGWWPTGEERTLFDPGKVRTTRYRYRGTAIPSPWPTAG
;
A
#
# COMPACT_ATOMS: atom_id res chain seq x y z
N MET A 1 1.64 -1.37 -10.64
CA MET A 1 1.32 0.06 -10.42
C MET A 1 0.00 0.45 -11.07
N ASP A 2 -0.27 -0.05 -12.28
CA ASP A 2 -1.49 0.26 -13.04
C ASP A 2 -2.78 -0.07 -12.30
N LYS A 3 -2.80 -1.12 -11.47
CA LYS A 3 -3.98 -1.47 -10.67
C LYS A 3 -4.41 -0.36 -9.69
N VAL A 4 -3.47 0.27 -8.98
CA VAL A 4 -3.78 1.40 -8.08
C VAL A 4 -4.30 2.60 -8.87
N LYS A 5 -3.68 2.87 -10.03
CA LYS A 5 -4.10 3.93 -10.95
C LYS A 5 -5.49 3.66 -11.55
N ALA A 6 -5.79 2.40 -11.87
CA ALA A 6 -7.08 1.95 -12.38
C ALA A 6 -8.17 2.10 -11.32
N ILE A 7 -7.94 1.64 -10.09
CA ILE A 7 -8.85 1.85 -8.95
C ILE A 7 -9.17 3.34 -8.81
N ARG A 8 -8.14 4.20 -8.71
CA ARG A 8 -8.30 5.66 -8.63
C ARG A 8 -9.02 6.30 -9.84
N ARG A 9 -9.05 5.64 -11.00
CA ARG A 9 -9.77 6.12 -12.20
C ARG A 9 -11.22 5.62 -12.22
N GLY A 10 -11.46 4.40 -11.75
CA GLY A 10 -12.79 3.79 -11.67
C GLY A 10 -13.62 4.27 -10.48
N THR A 11 -12.99 4.71 -9.39
CA THR A 11 -13.73 5.22 -8.23
C THR A 11 -14.28 6.63 -8.51
N ALA A 12 -15.60 6.71 -8.60
CA ALA A 12 -16.33 7.96 -8.76
C ALA A 12 -16.06 8.91 -7.58
N THR A 13 -15.98 10.20 -7.90
CA THR A 13 -15.68 11.27 -6.95
C THR A 13 -16.76 11.48 -5.88
N GLY A 14 -18.00 11.05 -6.15
CA GLY A 14 -19.12 11.15 -5.21
C GLY A 14 -19.04 10.17 -4.03
N LEU A 15 -18.22 9.13 -4.13
CA LEU A 15 -18.08 8.10 -3.09
C LEU A 15 -17.23 8.59 -1.92
N PRO A 16 -17.42 8.04 -0.70
CA PRO A 16 -16.57 8.34 0.45
C PRO A 16 -15.12 7.91 0.20
N LEU A 17 -14.18 8.51 0.95
CA LEU A 17 -12.76 8.15 0.85
C LEU A 17 -12.54 6.68 1.22
N ASP A 18 -13.28 6.16 2.19
CA ASP A 18 -13.16 4.79 2.67
C ASP A 18 -13.37 3.75 1.56
N GLU A 19 -14.26 4.01 0.59
CA GLU A 19 -14.50 3.11 -0.54
C GLU A 19 -13.25 2.97 -1.43
N LEU A 20 -12.56 4.08 -1.69
CA LEU A 20 -11.28 4.05 -2.38
C LEU A 20 -10.22 3.30 -1.56
N LEU A 21 -10.16 3.56 -0.25
CA LEU A 21 -9.19 2.95 0.65
C LEU A 21 -9.40 1.44 0.79
N ILE A 22 -10.63 0.95 0.80
CA ILE A 22 -10.95 -0.49 0.83
C ILE A 22 -10.26 -1.21 -0.34
N GLN A 23 -10.47 -0.71 -1.56
CA GLN A 23 -9.96 -1.36 -2.77
C GLN A 23 -8.44 -1.30 -2.86
N ILE A 24 -7.85 -0.14 -2.51
CA ILE A 24 -6.40 0.06 -2.51
C ILE A 24 -5.76 -0.82 -1.42
N ASN A 25 -6.25 -0.76 -0.18
CA ASN A 25 -5.67 -1.48 0.95
C ASN A 25 -5.70 -2.99 0.72
N ARG A 26 -6.82 -3.56 0.24
CA ARG A 26 -6.92 -4.99 -0.08
C ARG A 26 -5.89 -5.43 -1.11
N THR A 27 -5.73 -4.63 -2.18
CA THR A 27 -4.75 -4.93 -3.24
C THR A 27 -3.32 -4.85 -2.73
N LEU A 28 -2.98 -3.80 -1.97
CA LEU A 28 -1.63 -3.59 -1.46
C LEU A 28 -1.25 -4.60 -0.39
N LEU A 29 -2.17 -4.92 0.52
CA LEU A 29 -1.96 -5.91 1.59
C LEU A 29 -1.57 -7.26 0.99
N GLY A 30 -2.38 -7.78 0.06
CA GLY A 30 -2.08 -9.07 -0.59
C GLY A 30 -0.74 -9.07 -1.31
N TRP A 31 -0.43 -7.99 -2.03
CA TRP A 31 0.84 -7.86 -2.75
C TRP A 31 2.04 -7.79 -1.79
N CYS A 32 1.93 -7.01 -0.71
CA CYS A 32 3.01 -6.89 0.28
C CYS A 32 3.23 -8.18 1.05
N MET A 33 2.16 -8.93 1.37
CA MET A 33 2.26 -10.23 2.04
C MET A 33 2.95 -11.26 1.14
N TYR A 34 2.62 -11.30 -0.15
CA TYR A 34 3.25 -12.20 -1.12
C TYR A 34 4.75 -11.92 -1.29
N PHE A 35 5.14 -10.66 -1.44
CA PHE A 35 6.55 -10.26 -1.62
C PHE A 35 7.31 -10.07 -0.30
N ARG A 36 6.68 -10.33 0.85
CA ARG A 36 7.28 -10.15 2.17
C ARG A 36 8.59 -10.93 2.37
N PRO A 37 8.75 -12.18 1.89
CA PRO A 37 9.98 -12.95 2.08
C PRO A 37 11.17 -12.48 1.22
N GLY A 38 10.95 -11.54 0.30
CA GLY A 38 11.96 -11.06 -0.64
C GLY A 38 12.70 -9.79 -0.20
N VAL A 39 13.68 -9.36 -0.99
CA VAL A 39 14.42 -8.09 -0.83
C VAL A 39 13.64 -6.87 -1.38
N SER A 40 12.33 -6.81 -1.12
CA SER A 40 11.42 -5.85 -1.76
C SER A 40 11.24 -4.53 -1.00
N SER A 41 12.11 -4.21 -0.03
CA SER A 41 11.95 -3.03 0.83
C SER A 41 11.96 -1.71 0.05
N ALA A 42 12.85 -1.57 -0.95
CA ALA A 42 12.91 -0.37 -1.78
C ALA A 42 11.62 -0.20 -2.61
N THR A 43 11.11 -1.31 -3.15
CA THR A 43 9.85 -1.33 -3.91
C THR A 43 8.65 -0.98 -3.02
N PHE A 44 8.63 -1.45 -1.77
CA PHE A 44 7.59 -1.09 -0.81
C PHE A 44 7.62 0.40 -0.46
N GLN A 45 8.81 0.98 -0.27
CA GLN A 45 8.92 2.42 -0.04
C GLN A 45 8.42 3.23 -1.24
N TYR A 46 8.79 2.82 -2.46
CA TYR A 46 8.29 3.44 -3.68
C TYR A 46 6.76 3.31 -3.81
N LEU A 47 6.22 2.13 -3.52
CA LEU A 47 4.79 1.86 -3.59
C LEU A 47 4.01 2.71 -2.57
N SER A 48 4.56 2.92 -1.37
CA SER A 48 4.02 3.82 -0.36
C SER A 48 3.90 5.26 -0.90
N SER A 49 4.98 5.82 -1.44
CA SER A 49 4.95 7.17 -2.03
C SER A 49 4.02 7.28 -3.23
N TYR A 50 3.97 6.26 -4.09
CA TYR A 50 3.11 6.26 -5.27
C TYR A 50 1.63 6.18 -4.92
N THR A 51 1.25 5.29 -4.00
CA THR A 51 -0.14 5.08 -3.58
C THR A 51 -0.67 6.33 -2.87
N TRP A 52 0.14 6.92 -1.99
CA TRP A 52 -0.13 8.23 -1.39
C TRP A 52 -0.44 9.29 -2.46
N ALA A 53 0.42 9.41 -3.47
CA ALA A 53 0.23 10.40 -4.54
C ALA A 53 -1.06 10.16 -5.34
N GLN A 54 -1.48 8.92 -5.58
CA GLN A 54 -2.74 8.63 -6.27
C GLN A 54 -3.96 8.99 -5.42
N VAL A 55 -3.95 8.67 -4.12
CA VAL A 55 -5.03 9.03 -3.20
C VAL A 55 -5.15 10.55 -3.09
N MET A 56 -4.04 11.26 -2.93
CA MET A 56 -4.05 12.73 -2.89
C MET A 56 -4.52 13.37 -4.20
N LYS A 57 -4.19 12.77 -5.36
CA LYS A 57 -4.74 13.21 -6.66
C LYS A 57 -6.25 12.99 -6.76
N TRP A 58 -6.76 11.91 -6.19
CA TRP A 58 -8.21 11.66 -6.14
C TRP A 58 -8.92 12.62 -5.20
N LEU A 59 -8.38 12.84 -4.00
CA LEU A 59 -8.92 13.80 -3.04
C LEU A 59 -8.96 15.24 -3.59
N ARG A 60 -7.91 15.65 -4.33
CA ARG A 60 -7.91 16.95 -5.02
C ARG A 60 -8.99 17.05 -6.11
N ARG A 61 -9.24 15.96 -6.84
CA ARG A 61 -10.33 15.92 -7.83
C ARG A 61 -11.69 16.01 -7.15
N LYS A 62 -11.83 15.38 -5.98
CA LYS A 62 -13.04 15.43 -5.16
C LYS A 62 -13.35 16.80 -4.61
N HIS A 63 -12.33 17.49 -4.13
CA HIS A 63 -12.50 18.78 -3.49
C HIS A 63 -11.82 19.89 -4.28
N HIS A 64 -12.34 20.17 -5.47
CA HIS A 64 -11.77 21.17 -6.38
C HIS A 64 -11.69 22.58 -5.80
N ARG A 65 -12.52 22.92 -4.80
CA ARG A 65 -12.57 24.24 -4.14
C ARG A 65 -11.78 24.33 -2.83
N ILE A 66 -11.21 23.23 -2.35
CA ILE A 66 -10.57 23.19 -1.03
C ILE A 66 -9.05 23.37 -1.17
N ASN A 67 -8.48 24.23 -0.33
CA ASN A 67 -7.03 24.45 -0.28
C ASN A 67 -6.31 23.16 0.17
N ARG A 68 -5.07 22.95 -0.29
CA ARG A 68 -4.24 21.78 0.08
C ARG A 68 -4.04 21.66 1.58
N LYS A 69 -3.92 22.78 2.31
CA LYS A 69 -3.81 22.80 3.78
C LYS A 69 -5.06 22.24 4.46
N ASP A 70 -6.24 22.67 4.00
CA ASP A 70 -7.52 22.23 4.56
C ASP A 70 -7.85 20.79 4.18
N LEU A 71 -7.51 20.40 2.95
CA LEU A 71 -7.61 19.02 2.50
C LEU A 71 -6.79 18.10 3.40
N ARG A 72 -5.53 18.48 3.69
CA ARG A 72 -4.65 17.74 4.60
C ARG A 72 -5.17 17.72 6.03
N ARG A 73 -5.72 18.84 6.52
CA ARG A 73 -6.31 18.91 7.85
C ARG A 73 -7.52 17.98 7.98
N ARG A 74 -8.37 17.92 6.95
CA ARG A 74 -9.57 17.08 6.92
C ARG A 74 -9.27 15.60 6.74
N TYR A 75 -8.39 15.24 5.82
CA TYR A 75 -8.16 13.84 5.42
C TYR A 75 -6.85 13.25 5.89
N CYS A 76 -5.97 14.00 6.57
CA CYS A 76 -4.72 13.43 7.10
C CYS A 76 -4.54 13.69 8.60
N GLY A 77 -5.58 14.19 9.30
CA GLY A 77 -5.53 14.47 10.74
C GLY A 77 -4.41 15.46 11.14
N GLY A 78 -3.99 16.33 10.22
CA GLY A 78 -2.85 17.24 10.42
C GLY A 78 -1.48 16.67 10.03
N GLY A 79 -1.37 15.34 9.88
CA GLY A 79 -0.20 14.67 9.33
C GLY A 79 -0.19 14.70 7.79
N TRP A 80 0.55 13.77 7.20
CA TRP A 80 0.67 13.64 5.74
C TRP A 80 -0.03 12.41 5.18
N TRP A 81 -0.61 11.55 6.02
CA TRP A 81 -1.12 10.26 5.58
C TRP A 81 -2.66 10.22 5.50
N PRO A 82 -3.26 9.86 4.35
CA PRO A 82 -4.71 9.85 4.18
C PRO A 82 -5.42 8.88 5.13
N THR A 83 -6.43 9.41 5.80
CA THR A 83 -7.29 8.76 6.78
C THR A 83 -8.73 9.16 6.46
N GLY A 84 -9.55 8.16 6.14
CA GLY A 84 -10.99 8.28 6.03
C GLY A 84 -11.66 8.27 7.40
N GLU A 85 -12.97 8.05 7.41
CA GLU A 85 -13.73 8.01 8.65
C GLU A 85 -13.44 6.73 9.44
N GLU A 86 -13.40 5.60 8.73
CA GLU A 86 -13.18 4.29 9.34
C GLU A 86 -11.78 3.74 9.06
N ARG A 87 -11.14 4.16 7.95
CA ARG A 87 -9.93 3.49 7.46
C ARG A 87 -8.81 4.46 7.17
N THR A 88 -7.60 4.03 7.54
CA THR A 88 -6.37 4.69 7.11
C THR A 88 -5.81 4.02 5.86
N LEU A 89 -5.16 4.78 4.98
CA LEU A 89 -4.42 4.21 3.85
C LEU A 89 -3.36 3.24 4.39
N PHE A 90 -3.29 2.03 3.85
CA PHE A 90 -2.24 1.09 4.17
C PHE A 90 -0.89 1.64 3.68
N ASP A 91 0.15 1.53 4.51
CA ASP A 91 1.51 1.98 4.20
C ASP A 91 2.43 0.78 3.89
N PRO A 92 2.66 0.46 2.61
CA PRO A 92 3.59 -0.58 2.21
C PRO A 92 5.00 -0.38 2.77
N GLY A 93 5.46 0.87 2.92
CA GLY A 93 6.82 1.17 3.38
C GLY A 93 7.09 0.71 4.81
N LYS A 94 6.05 0.54 5.62
CA LYS A 94 6.15 -0.01 6.98
C LYS A 94 6.19 -1.53 7.04
N VAL A 95 5.96 -2.21 5.92
CA VAL A 95 5.99 -3.67 5.86
C VAL A 95 7.44 -4.14 5.96
N ARG A 96 7.77 -4.77 7.09
CA ARG A 96 9.07 -5.43 7.27
C ARG A 96 9.17 -6.63 6.33
N THR A 97 10.21 -6.64 5.51
CA THR A 97 10.61 -7.80 4.74
C THR A 97 11.27 -8.83 5.65
N THR A 98 10.92 -10.10 5.45
CA THR A 98 11.58 -11.21 6.12
C THR A 98 12.73 -11.63 5.22
N ARG A 99 13.97 -11.34 5.59
CA ARG A 99 15.12 -11.90 4.87
C ARG A 99 15.22 -13.39 5.21
N TYR A 100 15.44 -14.21 4.19
CA TYR A 100 15.84 -15.59 4.41
C TYR A 100 17.10 -15.59 5.28
N ARG A 101 17.00 -16.20 6.47
CA ARG A 101 18.17 -16.49 7.29
C ARG A 101 18.87 -17.67 6.64
N TYR A 102 20.14 -17.48 6.30
CA TYR A 102 21.01 -18.56 5.87
C TYR A 102 20.89 -19.74 6.85
N ARG A 103 20.40 -20.89 6.37
CA ARG A 103 20.17 -22.11 7.18
C ARG A 103 21.38 -23.05 7.23
N GLY A 104 22.54 -22.61 6.72
CA GLY A 104 23.71 -23.48 6.61
C GLY A 104 23.50 -24.61 5.61
N THR A 105 24.48 -25.50 5.53
CA THR A 105 24.45 -26.74 4.73
C THR A 105 23.59 -27.85 5.36
N ALA A 106 23.02 -27.62 6.55
CA ALA A 106 22.21 -28.59 7.30
C ALA A 106 20.73 -28.63 6.84
N ILE A 107 20.49 -28.60 5.52
CA ILE A 107 19.17 -28.89 4.95
C ILE A 107 19.15 -30.39 4.64
N PRO A 108 18.46 -31.23 5.43
CA PRO A 108 18.35 -32.64 5.09
C PRO A 108 17.68 -32.77 3.72
N SER A 109 18.34 -33.50 2.82
CA SER A 109 17.79 -33.89 1.53
C SER A 109 16.51 -34.70 1.76
N PRO A 110 15.38 -34.33 1.14
CA PRO A 110 14.14 -35.10 1.25
C PRO A 110 14.20 -36.43 0.47
N TRP A 111 15.24 -36.66 -0.31
CA TRP A 111 15.40 -37.85 -1.13
C TRP A 111 16.22 -38.90 -0.36
N PRO A 112 15.75 -40.15 -0.28
CA PRO A 112 16.55 -41.24 0.27
C PRO A 112 17.79 -41.44 -0.62
N THR A 113 18.97 -41.50 -0.01
CA THR A 113 20.20 -41.88 -0.70
C THR A 113 20.06 -43.36 -1.07
N ALA A 114 20.10 -43.67 -2.36
CA ALA A 114 20.15 -45.05 -2.82
C ALA A 114 21.43 -45.70 -2.27
N GLY A 115 21.27 -46.79 -1.53
CA GLY A 115 22.36 -47.61 -1.01
C GLY A 115 22.97 -48.52 -2.06
#